data_AF-A0A522AC45-F1
#
_entry.id   AF-A0A522AC45-F1
#
_cell.length_a   1.000
_cell.length_b   1.000
_cell.length_c   1.000
_cell.angle_alpha   90.00
_cell.angle_beta   90.00
_cell.angle_gamma   90.00
#
_symmetry.space_group_name_H-M   'P 1'
#
loop_
_entity.id
_entity.type
_entity.pdbx_description
1 polymer ?
#
loop_
_entity_poly.entity_id
_entity_poly.type
_entity_poly.pdbx_seq_one_letter_code
_entity_poly.pdbx_strand_id
1 'polypeptide(L)'
;MADSVSSTTAPGTLLLDDGLGRNGCRCTPGCREIVGQFRTSIGRARRFNVEAVPMTPSELTAVPTVAKQVGVYAMATLDLAAYADMDAVMKAARLISTKRGTVNRQIARARRSGYTVREFEPGEYLPDMVAIHRSKTFRDRKPMEGALHLADADALAKMIRPVAARACAQHNESFWGVFREATDRSDGDYLVGYICLTRLGNSAVYRHLMGRGDHLRNGIMYLLHYELVATLLKAPPAGLRYLTHGAYARRPLDPPTHWKRLALFKPHYLLYADDHSTRIPVTPSMPGLAEGLLAVKQTLDEPWPQAVTTAAQIGVSQEWLGILHRMWIVENVRAPGLMMNVLRSGPYPPLDVLRPLGSNLFPAEALDGIESTLALLRNNGRGLDTLLPVRDSGMERVHIIHTHTAELNALEDTYPATWTYGTRADTPDIYDADLWIGESDQPESLTHILKSWASKPSRRMLMSVSETDFLALDCPTRTTEEITTRFSEIIGHTLTCRSVHFRHGAPEEMHWVWLEKAG
;
A
#
# COMPACT_ATOMS: atom_id res chain seq x y z
N MET A 1 -0.21 22.70 11.71
CA MET A 1 -1.56 22.35 12.21
C MET A 1 -2.34 21.91 10.98
N ALA A 2 -2.66 20.62 10.88
CA ALA A 2 -3.40 20.10 9.73
C ALA A 2 -4.85 20.57 9.85
N ASP A 3 -5.34 21.28 8.83
CA ASP A 3 -6.75 21.59 8.70
C ASP A 3 -7.53 20.28 8.72
N SER A 4 -8.34 20.09 9.77
CA SER A 4 -9.21 18.93 9.88
C SER A 4 -10.25 19.03 8.77
N VAL A 5 -10.00 18.33 7.66
CA VAL A 5 -10.98 18.12 6.61
C VAL A 5 -12.14 17.36 7.24
N SER A 6 -13.13 18.11 7.73
CA SER A 6 -14.44 17.61 8.12
C SER A 6 -15.19 17.22 6.86
N SER A 7 -14.73 16.14 6.21
CA SER A 7 -15.47 15.53 5.11
C SER A 7 -16.54 14.64 5.71
N THR A 8 -17.80 14.98 5.43
CA THR A 8 -18.93 14.08 5.63
C THR A 8 -18.76 12.88 4.70
N THR A 9 -18.02 11.86 5.13
CA THR A 9 -17.89 10.61 4.40
C THR A 9 -19.25 9.92 4.32
N ALA A 10 -19.60 9.41 3.15
CA ALA A 10 -20.86 8.69 2.94
C ALA A 10 -20.95 7.48 3.90
N PRO A 11 -22.14 7.17 4.46
CA PRO A 11 -22.32 6.02 5.36
C PRO A 11 -21.75 4.73 4.77
N GLY A 12 -20.94 4.00 5.55
CA GLY A 12 -20.29 2.76 5.10
C GLY A 12 -18.95 2.96 4.39
N THR A 13 -18.44 4.20 4.34
CA THR A 13 -17.11 4.52 3.81
C THR A 13 -16.17 4.89 4.94
N LEU A 14 -14.95 4.37 4.89
CA LEU A 14 -13.93 4.62 5.88
C LEU A 14 -12.78 5.39 5.24
N LEU A 15 -12.49 6.59 5.74
CA LEU A 15 -11.28 7.31 5.38
C LEU A 15 -10.14 6.81 6.26
N LEU A 16 -9.22 6.03 5.67
CA LEU A 16 -7.95 5.75 6.32
C LEU A 16 -7.05 6.95 6.05
N ASP A 17 -6.82 7.68 7.12
CA ASP A 17 -5.71 8.60 7.20
C ASP A 17 -4.65 7.88 8.03
N ASP A 18 -3.59 7.41 7.37
CA ASP A 18 -2.46 6.80 8.08
C ASP A 18 -1.66 7.85 8.86
N GLY A 19 -2.08 9.12 8.87
CA GLY A 19 -1.44 10.23 9.57
C GLY A 19 -0.18 10.72 8.85
N LEU A 20 0.10 10.16 7.68
CA LEU A 20 1.27 10.50 6.90
C LEU A 20 0.81 11.44 5.80
N GLY A 21 1.24 12.71 5.90
CA GLY A 21 1.38 13.48 4.67
C GLY A 21 2.31 12.76 3.69
N ARG A 22 2.36 13.26 2.45
CA ARG A 22 3.07 12.73 1.26
C ARG A 22 4.49 12.15 1.44
N ASN A 23 5.15 12.37 2.59
CA ASN A 23 6.55 12.05 2.87
C ASN A 23 6.78 10.88 3.85
N GLY A 24 5.74 10.13 4.21
CA GLY A 24 5.84 9.00 5.16
C GLY A 24 6.12 9.45 6.61
N CYS A 25 6.07 8.54 7.58
CA CYS A 25 6.44 8.90 8.97
C CYS A 25 7.95 9.03 9.02
N ARG A 26 8.45 10.23 9.34
CA ARG A 26 9.88 10.46 9.62
C ARG A 26 10.31 9.95 11.00
N CYS A 27 9.38 9.31 11.71
CA CYS A 27 9.39 9.09 13.15
C CYS A 27 10.46 8.07 13.57
N THR A 28 10.47 6.88 12.95
CA THR A 28 11.48 5.83 13.18
C THR A 28 11.55 4.84 12.00
N PRO A 29 12.64 4.05 11.86
CA PRO A 29 12.70 2.95 10.89
C PRO A 29 11.55 1.93 11.04
N GLY A 30 11.17 1.58 12.28
CA GLY A 30 10.05 0.66 12.53
C GLY A 30 8.71 1.22 12.06
N CYS A 31 8.54 2.54 12.12
CA CYS A 31 7.36 3.18 11.55
C CYS A 31 7.29 3.05 10.02
N ARG A 32 8.41 3.28 9.33
CA ARG A 32 8.48 3.10 7.86
C ARG A 32 8.19 1.66 7.46
N GLU A 33 8.67 0.69 8.23
CA GLU A 33 8.39 -0.73 8.00
C GLU A 33 6.90 -1.04 8.16
N ILE A 34 6.26 -0.61 9.25
CA ILE A 34 4.82 -0.82 9.49
C ILE A 34 3.99 -0.25 8.34
N VAL A 35 4.31 0.97 7.90
CA VAL A 35 3.63 1.67 6.80
C VAL A 35 3.91 0.99 5.47
N GLY A 36 5.17 0.63 5.19
CA GLY A 36 5.56 -0.06 3.97
C GLY A 36 4.93 -1.45 3.85
N GLN A 37 4.88 -2.23 4.93
CA GLN A 37 4.18 -3.53 4.99
C GLN A 37 2.68 -3.36 4.74
N PHE A 38 2.08 -2.31 5.29
CA PHE A 38 0.68 -1.98 5.05
C PHE A 38 0.43 -1.59 3.58
N ARG A 39 1.18 -0.61 3.05
CA ARG A 39 1.11 -0.18 1.64
C ARG A 39 1.36 -1.34 0.68
N THR A 40 2.33 -2.21 0.97
CA THR A 40 2.60 -3.44 0.21
C THR A 40 1.42 -4.40 0.26
N SER A 41 0.86 -4.65 1.44
CA SER A 41 -0.31 -5.52 1.62
C SER A 41 -1.51 -5.00 0.84
N ILE A 42 -1.75 -3.69 0.87
CA ILE A 42 -2.80 -3.02 0.08
C ILE A 42 -2.50 -3.12 -1.41
N GLY A 43 -1.27 -2.85 -1.84
CA GLY A 43 -0.84 -2.98 -3.24
C GLY A 43 -0.95 -4.40 -3.78
N ARG A 44 -0.66 -5.42 -2.96
CA ARG A 44 -0.90 -6.83 -3.27
C ARG A 44 -2.40 -7.14 -3.34
N ALA A 45 -3.20 -6.64 -2.38
CA ALA A 45 -4.65 -6.82 -2.40
C ALA A 45 -5.29 -6.20 -3.66
N ARG A 46 -4.80 -5.03 -4.09
CA ARG A 46 -5.17 -4.37 -5.37
C ARG A 46 -4.79 -5.24 -6.57
N ARG A 47 -3.58 -5.80 -6.60
CA ARG A 47 -3.08 -6.65 -7.70
C ARG A 47 -3.84 -7.96 -7.82
N PHE A 48 -4.21 -8.58 -6.71
CA PHE A 48 -4.76 -9.93 -6.70
C PHE A 48 -6.29 -9.99 -6.55
N ASN A 49 -7.01 -8.87 -6.41
CA ASN A 49 -8.48 -8.85 -6.22
C ASN A 49 -9.00 -9.60 -4.96
N VAL A 50 -8.14 -10.03 -4.02
CA VAL A 50 -8.57 -11.06 -3.05
C VAL A 50 -9.06 -10.56 -1.69
N GLU A 51 -8.56 -9.48 -1.05
CA GLU A 51 -8.81 -9.36 0.42
C GLU A 51 -9.20 -8.00 1.02
N ALA A 52 -9.16 -6.90 0.29
CA ALA A 52 -9.81 -5.65 0.69
C ALA A 52 -9.74 -4.73 -0.52
N VAL A 53 -10.89 -4.22 -0.99
CA VAL A 53 -10.87 -3.22 -2.05
C VAL A 53 -10.92 -1.86 -1.37
N PRO A 54 -9.80 -1.12 -1.28
CA PRO A 54 -9.90 0.32 -1.12
C PRO A 54 -10.62 0.87 -2.35
N MET A 55 -11.74 1.51 -2.10
CA MET A 55 -12.62 2.11 -3.09
C MET A 55 -12.71 3.59 -2.79
N THR A 56 -12.27 4.44 -3.72
CA THR A 56 -12.59 5.87 -3.79
C THR A 56 -14.12 6.11 -3.66
N PRO A 57 -14.61 7.32 -3.31
CA PRO A 57 -16.04 7.54 -3.08
C PRO A 57 -16.87 7.19 -4.32
N SER A 58 -16.27 7.36 -5.49
CA SER A 58 -16.86 7.05 -6.79
C SER A 58 -16.86 5.55 -7.11
N GLU A 59 -15.80 4.82 -6.73
CA GLU A 59 -15.76 3.35 -6.84
C GLU A 59 -16.78 2.69 -5.92
N LEU A 60 -16.94 3.24 -4.71
CA LEU A 60 -18.02 2.83 -3.83
C LEU A 60 -19.36 3.03 -4.53
N THR A 61 -19.59 4.17 -5.19
CA THR A 61 -20.84 4.44 -5.89
C THR A 61 -21.10 3.45 -7.04
N ALA A 62 -20.06 2.96 -7.72
CA ALA A 62 -20.13 2.01 -8.82
C ALA A 62 -20.28 0.52 -8.43
N VAL A 63 -20.07 0.13 -7.16
CA VAL A 63 -20.28 -1.27 -6.75
C VAL A 63 -21.76 -1.64 -6.97
N PRO A 64 -22.08 -2.77 -7.63
CA PRO A 64 -23.45 -3.22 -7.81
C PRO A 64 -24.17 -3.23 -6.46
N THR A 65 -25.40 -2.73 -6.41
CA THR A 65 -26.18 -2.63 -5.17
C THR A 65 -26.23 -3.97 -4.43
N VAL A 66 -26.30 -5.10 -5.17
CA VAL A 66 -26.25 -6.44 -4.61
C VAL A 66 -24.92 -6.73 -3.90
N ALA A 67 -23.78 -6.36 -4.46
CA ALA A 67 -22.47 -6.56 -3.81
C ALA A 67 -22.27 -5.63 -2.59
N LYS A 68 -22.80 -4.40 -2.63
CA LYS A 68 -22.88 -3.51 -1.46
C LYS A 68 -23.73 -4.09 -0.34
N GLN A 69 -24.86 -4.71 -0.70
CA GLN A 69 -25.79 -5.33 0.24
C GLN A 69 -25.21 -6.58 0.90
N VAL A 70 -24.37 -7.35 0.20
CA VAL A 70 -23.82 -8.61 0.73
C VAL A 70 -22.48 -8.40 1.48
N GLY A 71 -21.77 -7.28 1.28
CA GLY A 71 -20.59 -6.92 2.09
C GLY A 71 -19.36 -7.83 1.90
N VAL A 72 -19.29 -8.55 0.79
CA VAL A 72 -18.30 -9.62 0.49
C VAL A 72 -16.86 -9.09 0.31
N TYR A 73 -16.69 -7.79 0.08
CA TYR A 73 -15.38 -7.17 -0.16
C TYR A 73 -15.07 -6.00 0.79
N ALA A 74 -16.00 -5.73 1.71
CA ALA A 74 -15.82 -4.67 2.69
C ALA A 74 -14.88 -5.13 3.81
N MET A 75 -14.18 -4.22 4.47
CA MET A 75 -13.47 -4.53 5.70
C MET A 75 -14.41 -4.57 6.90
N ALA A 76 -14.15 -5.47 7.84
CA ALA A 76 -14.81 -5.49 9.12
C ALA A 76 -14.28 -4.33 9.96
N THR A 77 -15.09 -3.31 10.20
CA THR A 77 -14.65 -2.11 10.95
C THR A 77 -15.63 -1.73 12.05
N LEU A 78 -15.08 -1.43 13.23
CA LEU A 78 -15.75 -0.82 14.36
C LEU A 78 -15.32 0.66 14.45
N ASP A 79 -16.26 1.58 14.28
CA ASP A 79 -16.05 3.01 14.54
C ASP A 79 -16.17 3.25 16.05
N LEU A 80 -15.04 3.50 16.73
CA LEU A 80 -14.99 3.75 18.16
C LEU A 80 -15.74 5.03 18.52
N ALA A 81 -15.73 6.04 17.65
CA ALA A 81 -16.42 7.31 17.89
C ALA A 81 -17.96 7.17 17.84
N ALA A 82 -18.48 6.05 17.33
CA ALA A 82 -19.92 5.76 17.35
C ALA A 82 -20.44 5.36 18.75
N TYR A 83 -19.56 5.19 19.74
CA TYR A 83 -19.90 4.79 21.10
C TYR A 83 -19.25 5.72 22.11
N ALA A 84 -20.06 6.30 22.99
CA ALA A 84 -19.55 7.19 24.04
C ALA A 84 -18.76 6.43 25.11
N ASP A 85 -19.17 5.19 25.41
CA ASP A 85 -18.62 4.36 26.48
C ASP A 85 -18.90 2.87 26.25
N MET A 86 -18.47 2.04 27.20
CA MET A 86 -18.70 0.60 27.16
C MET A 86 -20.16 0.20 27.37
N ASP A 87 -20.98 1.01 28.04
CA ASP A 87 -22.40 0.69 28.19
C ASP A 87 -23.13 0.82 26.84
N ALA A 88 -22.80 1.83 26.05
CA ALA A 88 -23.27 1.98 24.68
C ALA A 88 -22.83 0.81 23.79
N VAL A 89 -21.56 0.39 23.88
CA VAL A 89 -21.02 -0.79 23.19
C VAL A 89 -21.80 -2.05 23.57
N MET A 90 -21.93 -2.33 24.88
CA MET A 90 -22.60 -3.54 25.34
C MET A 90 -24.11 -3.51 25.05
N LYS A 91 -24.75 -2.34 24.99
CA LYS A 91 -26.14 -2.18 24.53
C LYS A 91 -26.27 -2.57 23.06
N ALA A 92 -25.39 -2.06 22.19
CA ALA A 92 -25.39 -2.41 20.77
C ALA A 92 -25.16 -3.92 20.55
N ALA A 93 -24.22 -4.52 21.31
CA ALA A 93 -23.93 -5.96 21.22
C ALA A 93 -25.15 -6.83 21.55
N ARG A 94 -25.94 -6.42 22.56
CA ARG A 94 -27.19 -7.11 22.93
C ARG A 94 -28.23 -7.06 21.81
N LEU A 95 -28.33 -5.94 21.11
CA LEU A 95 -29.33 -5.71 20.05
C LEU A 95 -29.05 -6.54 18.78
N ILE A 96 -27.77 -6.80 18.47
CA ILE A 96 -27.40 -7.59 17.28
C ILE A 96 -27.52 -9.11 17.52
N SER A 97 -27.43 -9.56 18.78
CA SER A 97 -27.54 -10.99 19.11
C SER A 97 -28.99 -11.48 18.99
N THR A 98 -29.24 -12.55 18.23
CA THR A 98 -30.56 -13.21 18.13
C THR A 98 -31.07 -13.65 19.51
N LYS A 99 -30.18 -14.25 20.30
CA LYS A 99 -30.39 -14.53 21.73
C LYS A 99 -29.81 -13.38 22.55
N ARG A 100 -30.66 -12.41 22.90
CA ARG A 100 -30.27 -11.21 23.69
C ARG A 100 -29.31 -11.57 24.84
N GLY A 101 -28.18 -10.86 24.88
CA GLY A 101 -27.17 -11.00 25.93
C GLY A 101 -26.22 -12.20 25.79
N THR A 102 -26.14 -12.84 24.61
CA THR A 102 -25.22 -13.97 24.40
C THR A 102 -23.77 -13.58 24.65
N VAL A 103 -23.31 -12.46 24.08
CA VAL A 103 -21.95 -11.92 24.29
C VAL A 103 -21.68 -11.69 25.78
N ASN A 104 -22.58 -11.02 26.50
CA ASN A 104 -22.43 -10.74 27.93
C ASN A 104 -22.31 -12.03 28.74
N ARG A 105 -23.13 -13.05 28.44
CA ARG A 105 -23.04 -14.35 29.13
C ARG A 105 -21.70 -15.03 28.90
N GLN A 106 -21.15 -14.92 27.68
CA GLN A 106 -19.83 -15.48 27.37
C GLN A 106 -18.71 -14.73 28.11
N ILE A 107 -18.73 -13.41 28.12
CA ILE A 107 -17.77 -12.58 28.88
C ILE A 107 -17.86 -12.88 30.38
N ALA A 108 -19.07 -12.88 30.95
CA ALA A 108 -19.28 -13.16 32.36
C ALA A 108 -18.86 -14.58 32.75
N ARG A 109 -19.11 -15.57 31.87
CA ARG A 109 -18.59 -16.93 32.05
C ARG A 109 -17.08 -16.96 32.05
N ALA A 110 -16.42 -16.29 31.10
CA ALA A 110 -14.97 -16.24 31.07
C ALA A 110 -14.41 -15.62 32.36
N ARG A 111 -14.94 -14.47 32.81
CA ARG A 111 -14.51 -13.85 34.07
C ARG A 111 -14.72 -14.77 35.29
N ARG A 112 -15.88 -15.43 35.41
CA ARG A 112 -16.13 -16.41 36.48
C ARG A 112 -15.20 -17.62 36.44
N SER A 113 -14.66 -17.95 35.27
CA SER A 113 -13.66 -19.00 35.08
C SER A 113 -12.22 -18.53 35.35
N GLY A 114 -12.04 -17.30 35.86
CA GLY A 114 -10.73 -16.76 36.25
C GLY A 114 -9.90 -16.20 35.09
N TYR A 115 -10.50 -15.93 33.93
CA TYR A 115 -9.77 -15.31 32.83
C TYR A 115 -9.61 -13.80 33.04
N THR A 116 -8.42 -13.28 32.79
CA THR A 116 -8.08 -11.85 32.83
C THR A 116 -7.57 -11.39 31.46
N VAL A 117 -7.59 -10.08 31.21
CA VAL A 117 -7.06 -9.48 29.96
C VAL A 117 -6.09 -8.37 30.31
N ARG A 118 -4.95 -8.34 29.62
CA ARG A 118 -3.96 -7.26 29.71
C ARG A 118 -3.11 -7.18 28.45
N GLU A 119 -2.45 -6.04 28.28
CA GLU A 119 -1.33 -5.94 27.36
C GLU A 119 -0.14 -6.76 27.89
N PHE A 120 0.68 -7.33 26.99
CA PHE A 120 1.83 -8.15 27.35
C PHE A 120 2.98 -8.01 26.35
N GLU A 121 4.18 -8.38 26.78
CA GLU A 121 5.35 -8.49 25.91
C GLU A 121 5.40 -9.89 25.28
N PRO A 122 5.29 -10.05 23.95
CA PRO A 122 5.24 -11.37 23.32
C PRO A 122 6.43 -12.27 23.65
N GLY A 123 7.62 -11.70 23.86
CA GLY A 123 8.83 -12.44 24.22
C GLY A 123 8.69 -13.30 25.48
N GLU A 124 7.89 -12.85 26.46
CA GLU A 124 7.67 -13.55 27.73
C GLU A 124 6.73 -14.76 27.59
N TYR A 125 5.92 -14.79 26.53
CA TYR A 125 4.83 -15.77 26.35
C TYR A 125 4.95 -16.59 25.05
N LEU A 126 6.13 -16.61 24.41
CA LEU A 126 6.36 -17.37 23.17
C LEU A 126 5.95 -18.85 23.25
N PRO A 127 6.25 -19.61 24.33
CA PRO A 127 5.81 -21.00 24.43
C PRO A 127 4.29 -21.14 24.40
N ASP A 128 3.57 -20.23 25.05
CA ASP A 128 2.11 -20.24 25.09
C ASP A 128 1.51 -19.83 23.73
N MET A 129 2.14 -18.89 23.02
CA MET A 129 1.75 -18.54 21.64
C MET A 129 1.90 -19.73 20.69
N VAL A 130 3.01 -20.48 20.78
CA VAL A 130 3.19 -21.73 20.03
C VAL A 130 2.10 -22.75 20.38
N ALA A 131 1.78 -22.91 21.67
CA ALA A 131 0.68 -23.78 22.11
C ALA A 131 -0.67 -23.33 21.54
N ILE A 132 -0.96 -22.03 21.48
CA ILE A 132 -2.18 -21.49 20.85
C ILE A 132 -2.23 -21.83 19.36
N HIS A 133 -1.12 -21.69 18.64
CA HIS A 133 -1.04 -21.98 17.21
C HIS A 133 -1.27 -23.46 16.92
N ARG A 134 -0.69 -24.35 17.73
CA ARG A 134 -0.79 -25.80 17.59
C ARG A 134 -2.07 -26.41 18.17
N SER A 135 -2.82 -25.66 18.98
CA SER A 135 -4.04 -26.17 19.64
C SER A 135 -5.18 -26.57 18.69
N LYS A 136 -5.14 -26.16 17.42
CA LYS A 136 -6.12 -26.55 16.39
C LYS A 136 -5.41 -26.75 15.06
N THR A 137 -5.63 -27.92 14.45
CA THR A 137 -5.13 -28.25 13.10
C THR A 137 -5.95 -27.60 11.98
N PHE A 138 -7.22 -27.24 12.27
CA PHE A 138 -8.12 -26.55 11.33
C PHE A 138 -8.70 -25.27 11.95
N ARG A 139 -8.66 -24.17 11.20
CA ARG A 139 -9.37 -22.92 11.52
C ARG A 139 -10.11 -22.43 10.28
N ASP A 140 -11.31 -21.90 10.46
CA ASP A 140 -12.16 -21.39 9.37
C ASP A 140 -12.33 -22.38 8.21
N ARG A 141 -12.45 -23.68 8.53
CA ARG A 141 -12.56 -24.80 7.57
C ARG A 141 -11.35 -24.99 6.67
N LYS A 142 -10.21 -24.39 7.00
CA LYS A 142 -8.94 -24.59 6.31
C LYS A 142 -7.92 -25.23 7.25
N PRO A 143 -7.04 -26.10 6.72
CA PRO A 143 -5.87 -26.50 7.47
C PRO A 143 -5.03 -25.26 7.81
N MET A 144 -4.44 -25.27 9.00
CA MET A 144 -3.51 -24.24 9.40
C MET A 144 -2.19 -24.48 8.67
N GLU A 145 -1.84 -23.60 7.73
CA GLU A 145 -0.63 -23.68 6.91
C GLU A 145 0.25 -22.44 7.11
N GLY A 146 1.56 -22.58 6.86
CA GLY A 146 2.52 -21.47 6.85
C GLY A 146 3.47 -21.43 8.05
N ALA A 147 4.56 -20.68 7.88
CA ALA A 147 5.69 -20.62 8.81
C ALA A 147 5.29 -20.28 10.26
N LEU A 148 4.31 -19.38 10.42
CA LEU A 148 3.83 -18.93 11.73
C LEU A 148 3.15 -20.04 12.55
N HIS A 149 2.55 -21.04 11.91
CA HIS A 149 1.84 -22.13 12.60
C HIS A 149 2.74 -23.31 12.92
N LEU A 150 3.79 -23.50 12.11
CA LEU A 150 4.77 -24.58 12.30
C LEU A 150 5.96 -24.16 13.16
N ALA A 151 6.17 -22.86 13.35
CA ALA A 151 7.25 -22.33 14.16
C ALA A 151 7.26 -22.89 15.59
N ASP A 152 8.48 -23.11 16.08
CA ASP A 152 8.77 -23.21 17.51
C ASP A 152 8.94 -21.81 18.13
N ALA A 153 9.30 -21.76 19.41
CA ALA A 153 9.43 -20.50 20.13
C ALA A 153 10.55 -19.62 19.53
N ASP A 154 11.68 -20.20 19.13
CA ASP A 154 12.81 -19.46 18.58
C ASP A 154 12.51 -18.90 17.18
N ALA A 155 11.85 -19.68 16.33
CA ALA A 155 11.37 -19.22 15.04
C ALA A 155 10.31 -18.13 15.21
N LEU A 156 9.41 -18.28 16.18
CA LEU A 156 8.40 -17.27 16.48
C LEU A 156 9.04 -15.97 17.01
N ALA A 157 10.06 -16.05 17.86
CA ALA A 157 10.83 -14.90 18.34
C ALA A 157 11.49 -14.12 17.20
N LYS A 158 11.99 -14.83 16.17
CA LYS A 158 12.60 -14.20 14.99
C LYS A 158 11.55 -13.52 14.09
N MET A 159 10.34 -14.06 14.04
CA MET A 159 9.23 -13.50 13.24
C MET A 159 8.53 -12.34 13.95
N ILE A 160 8.29 -12.47 15.26
CA ILE A 160 7.76 -11.41 16.10
C ILE A 160 8.93 -10.51 16.46
N ARG A 161 9.24 -9.56 15.58
CA ARG A 161 10.21 -8.53 15.91
C ARG A 161 9.64 -7.69 17.05
N PRO A 162 10.36 -7.50 18.16
CA PRO A 162 9.95 -6.50 19.14
C PRO A 162 9.96 -5.15 18.43
N VAL A 163 8.77 -4.61 18.19
CA VAL A 163 8.66 -3.24 17.69
C VAL A 163 9.20 -2.38 18.81
N ALA A 164 10.34 -1.72 18.57
CA ALA A 164 10.96 -0.82 19.53
C ALA A 164 9.90 0.09 20.17
N ALA A 165 9.97 0.23 21.50
CA ALA A 165 8.99 0.90 22.36
C ALA A 165 8.25 2.04 21.62
N ARG A 166 6.91 1.95 21.55
CA ARG A 166 5.93 2.83 20.87
C ARG A 166 6.44 4.22 20.44
N ALA A 167 7.37 4.26 19.49
CA ALA A 167 8.11 5.48 19.20
C ALA A 167 7.27 6.47 18.38
N CYS A 168 6.27 5.95 17.66
CA CYS A 168 5.25 6.74 17.02
C CYS A 168 3.89 6.52 17.69
N ALA A 169 3.24 7.62 18.09
CA ALA A 169 1.89 7.56 18.64
C ALA A 169 0.88 7.01 17.62
N GLN A 170 1.11 7.24 16.33
CA GLN A 170 0.21 6.88 15.23
C GLN A 170 0.55 5.53 14.57
N HIS A 171 1.77 5.01 14.73
CA HIS A 171 2.21 3.76 14.12
C HIS A 171 2.97 2.91 15.13
N ASN A 172 2.31 1.90 15.64
CA ASN A 172 2.90 1.00 16.62
C ASN A 172 2.19 -0.36 16.58
N GLU A 173 2.80 -1.32 17.23
CA GLU A 173 2.17 -2.61 17.50
C GLU A 173 1.99 -2.79 19.00
N SER A 174 0.91 -3.46 19.39
CA SER A 174 0.65 -3.86 20.77
C SER A 174 0.06 -5.27 20.81
N PHE A 175 0.38 -6.00 21.87
CA PHE A 175 -0.08 -7.37 22.07
C PHE A 175 -1.00 -7.45 23.27
N TRP A 176 -2.23 -7.90 23.05
CA TRP A 176 -3.25 -8.03 24.08
C TRP A 176 -3.57 -9.50 24.29
N GLY A 177 -3.50 -9.96 25.53
CA GLY A 177 -3.63 -11.37 25.89
C GLY A 177 -4.81 -11.64 26.80
N VAL A 178 -5.36 -12.86 26.70
CA VAL A 178 -6.22 -13.45 27.73
C VAL A 178 -5.37 -14.41 28.53
N PHE A 179 -5.36 -14.26 29.84
CA PHE A 179 -4.56 -15.06 30.75
C PHE A 179 -5.45 -15.91 31.65
N ARG A 180 -4.89 -17.02 32.11
CA ARG A 180 -5.47 -17.86 33.16
C ARG A 180 -4.39 -18.21 34.15
N GLU A 181 -4.73 -18.21 35.43
CA GLU A 181 -3.85 -18.70 36.48
C GLU A 181 -3.48 -20.17 36.22
N ALA A 182 -2.19 -20.49 36.28
CA ALA A 182 -1.73 -21.87 36.17
C ALA A 182 -1.98 -22.59 37.50
N THR A 183 -2.74 -23.68 37.45
CA THR A 183 -2.94 -24.53 38.65
C THR A 183 -1.73 -25.45 38.90
N ASP A 184 -0.89 -25.64 37.90
CA ASP A 184 0.18 -26.64 37.82
C ASP A 184 1.54 -26.07 37.42
N ARG A 185 1.65 -24.76 37.13
CA ARG A 185 2.94 -24.09 36.90
C ARG A 185 3.26 -23.21 38.11
N SER A 186 4.51 -23.29 38.58
CA SER A 186 5.03 -22.38 39.61
C SER A 186 5.11 -20.93 39.15
N ASP A 187 5.11 -20.70 37.82
CA ASP A 187 5.55 -19.45 37.20
C ASP A 187 4.38 -18.57 36.71
N GLY A 188 3.31 -18.46 37.50
CA GLY A 188 2.26 -17.45 37.29
C GLY A 188 1.17 -17.80 36.26
N ASP A 189 0.61 -16.78 35.62
CA ASP A 189 -0.48 -16.92 34.64
C ASP A 189 0.06 -17.34 33.26
N TYR A 190 -0.75 -18.06 32.47
CA TYR A 190 -0.40 -18.46 31.11
C TYR A 190 -1.38 -17.88 30.08
N LEU A 191 -0.87 -17.63 28.88
CA LEU A 191 -1.61 -17.03 27.77
C LEU A 191 -2.50 -18.08 27.07
N VAL A 192 -3.81 -17.79 26.93
CA VAL A 192 -4.80 -18.67 26.29
C VAL A 192 -5.40 -18.09 25.00
N GLY A 193 -5.09 -16.85 24.68
CA GLY A 193 -5.48 -16.19 23.43
C GLY A 193 -4.88 -14.81 23.35
N TYR A 194 -4.68 -14.27 22.15
CA TYR A 194 -4.09 -12.96 21.95
C TYR A 194 -4.59 -12.23 20.70
N ILE A 195 -4.41 -10.90 20.71
CA ILE A 195 -4.52 -10.00 19.58
C ILE A 195 -3.17 -9.32 19.37
N CYS A 196 -2.66 -9.34 18.14
CA CYS A 196 -1.63 -8.40 17.69
C CYS A 196 -2.35 -7.23 16.99
N LEU A 197 -2.27 -6.04 17.59
CA LEU A 197 -2.92 -4.83 17.12
C LEU A 197 -1.88 -3.91 16.48
N THR A 198 -1.95 -3.73 15.16
CA THR A 198 -1.09 -2.80 14.41
C THR A 198 -1.84 -1.50 14.19
N ARG A 199 -1.38 -0.40 14.79
CA ARG A 199 -1.93 0.93 14.61
C ARG A 199 -1.34 1.62 13.37
N LEU A 200 -2.20 2.26 12.58
CA LEU A 200 -1.90 3.02 11.37
C LEU A 200 -2.75 4.29 11.35
N GLY A 201 -2.18 5.40 11.82
CA GLY A 201 -2.84 6.71 11.86
C GLY A 201 -4.13 6.69 12.68
N ASN A 202 -5.25 6.89 11.99
CA ASN A 202 -6.58 6.91 12.55
C ASN A 202 -7.24 5.53 12.71
N SER A 203 -6.53 4.46 12.36
CA SER A 203 -7.04 3.09 12.44
C SER A 203 -6.08 2.16 13.18
N ALA A 204 -6.61 1.04 13.66
CA ALA A 204 -5.79 -0.08 14.12
C ALA A 204 -6.38 -1.40 13.59
N VAL A 205 -5.50 -2.30 13.17
CA VAL A 205 -5.84 -3.55 12.49
C VAL A 205 -5.51 -4.73 13.39
N TYR A 206 -6.43 -5.69 13.50
CA TYR A 206 -6.16 -6.98 14.10
C TYR A 206 -5.32 -7.81 13.12
N ARG A 207 -4.00 -7.70 13.24
CA ARG A 207 -3.03 -8.46 12.44
C ARG A 207 -3.10 -9.94 12.78
N HIS A 208 -3.19 -10.26 14.06
CA HIS A 208 -3.45 -11.61 14.56
C HIS A 208 -4.58 -11.58 15.59
N LEU A 209 -5.48 -12.56 15.52
CA LEU A 209 -6.54 -12.79 16.51
C LEU A 209 -6.62 -14.31 16.72
N MET A 210 -6.00 -14.80 17.79
CA MET A 210 -5.83 -16.22 18.04
C MET A 210 -6.29 -16.61 19.43
N GLY A 211 -6.81 -17.82 19.57
CA GLY A 211 -7.26 -18.39 20.83
C GLY A 211 -7.03 -19.88 20.88
N ARG A 212 -6.66 -20.40 22.05
CA ARG A 212 -6.38 -21.80 22.30
C ARG A 212 -7.66 -22.63 22.23
N GLY A 213 -7.64 -23.71 21.46
CA GLY A 213 -8.85 -24.41 21.01
C GLY A 213 -9.81 -24.88 22.12
N ASP A 214 -9.26 -25.44 23.19
CA ASP A 214 -9.93 -25.94 24.40
C ASP A 214 -10.54 -24.82 25.28
N HIS A 215 -10.03 -23.59 25.14
CA HIS A 215 -10.51 -22.42 25.89
C HIS A 215 -11.58 -21.61 25.15
N LEU A 216 -11.71 -21.74 23.82
CA LEU A 216 -12.64 -20.96 23.02
C LEU A 216 -14.09 -21.07 23.49
N ARG A 217 -14.51 -22.25 23.95
CA ARG A 217 -15.88 -22.50 24.46
C ARG A 217 -16.24 -21.64 25.67
N ASN A 218 -15.25 -21.10 26.39
CA ASN A 218 -15.48 -20.28 27.57
C ASN A 218 -15.80 -18.82 27.23
N GLY A 219 -15.61 -18.40 25.97
CA GLY A 219 -15.88 -17.02 25.53
C GLY A 219 -14.66 -16.11 25.57
N ILE A 220 -13.45 -16.66 25.63
CA ILE A 220 -12.20 -15.90 25.79
C ILE A 220 -11.99 -14.84 24.70
N MET A 221 -12.41 -15.09 23.45
CA MET A 221 -12.23 -14.13 22.35
C MET A 221 -13.15 -12.92 22.47
N TYR A 222 -14.36 -13.09 23.02
CA TYR A 222 -15.23 -11.94 23.30
C TYR A 222 -14.71 -11.16 24.51
N LEU A 223 -14.22 -11.84 25.54
CA LEU A 223 -13.58 -11.17 26.67
C LEU A 223 -12.41 -10.31 26.17
N LEU A 224 -11.51 -10.88 25.37
CA LEU A 224 -10.36 -10.17 24.81
C LEU A 224 -10.76 -8.92 24.01
N HIS A 225 -11.66 -9.09 23.04
CA HIS A 225 -12.08 -8.00 22.16
C HIS A 225 -12.76 -6.86 22.95
N TYR A 226 -13.71 -7.18 23.84
CA TYR A 226 -14.46 -6.15 24.55
C TYR A 226 -13.65 -5.46 25.65
N GLU A 227 -12.68 -6.13 26.28
CA GLU A 227 -11.72 -5.49 27.20
C GLU A 227 -10.74 -4.56 26.46
N LEU A 228 -10.31 -4.96 25.26
CA LEU A 228 -9.52 -4.08 24.38
C LEU A 228 -10.33 -2.83 23.99
N VAL A 229 -11.59 -2.99 23.55
CA VAL A 229 -12.47 -1.87 23.22
C VAL A 229 -12.70 -0.98 24.45
N ALA A 230 -12.90 -1.56 25.63
CA ALA A 230 -13.05 -0.82 26.88
C ALA A 230 -11.83 0.05 27.18
N THR A 231 -10.64 -0.53 27.01
CA THR A 231 -9.38 0.19 27.24
C THR A 231 -9.21 1.34 26.25
N LEU A 232 -9.49 1.09 24.97
CA LEU A 232 -9.39 2.10 23.91
C LEU A 232 -10.44 3.22 24.06
N LEU A 233 -11.65 2.95 24.56
CA LEU A 233 -12.64 3.99 24.84
C LEU A 233 -12.30 4.79 26.10
N LYS A 234 -11.73 4.14 27.12
CA LYS A 234 -11.34 4.80 28.38
C LYS A 234 -10.16 5.77 28.19
N ALA A 235 -9.20 5.39 27.35
CA ALA A 235 -8.01 6.18 27.05
C ALA A 235 -7.73 6.17 25.54
N PRO A 236 -8.54 6.90 24.74
CA PRO A 236 -8.45 6.86 23.28
C PRO A 236 -7.11 7.40 22.83
N PRO A 237 -6.29 6.59 22.14
CA PRO A 237 -5.06 7.08 21.55
C PRO A 237 -5.36 8.22 20.56
N ALA A 238 -4.62 9.33 20.65
CA ALA A 238 -4.91 10.55 19.88
C ALA A 238 -5.04 10.25 18.37
N GLY A 239 -6.19 10.56 17.78
CA GLY A 239 -6.50 10.33 16.36
C GLY A 239 -7.03 8.93 16.03
N LEU A 240 -6.94 7.94 16.92
CA LEU A 240 -7.50 6.60 16.67
C LEU A 240 -9.02 6.67 16.66
N ARG A 241 -9.62 6.18 15.58
CA ARG A 241 -11.08 6.13 15.40
C ARG A 241 -11.58 4.75 15.05
N TYR A 242 -10.82 4.01 14.24
CA TYR A 242 -11.31 2.75 13.68
C TYR A 242 -10.55 1.55 14.21
N LEU A 243 -11.26 0.50 14.61
CA LEU A 243 -10.69 -0.84 14.75
C LEU A 243 -11.12 -1.70 13.57
N THR A 244 -10.19 -2.41 12.97
CA THR A 244 -10.46 -3.20 11.76
C THR A 244 -10.01 -4.64 11.92
N HIS A 245 -10.70 -5.56 11.25
CA HIS A 245 -10.39 -6.98 11.30
C HIS A 245 -10.64 -7.68 9.94
N GLY A 246 -9.71 -7.45 9.01
CA GLY A 246 -9.71 -8.04 7.66
C GLY A 246 -11.03 -7.83 6.91
N ALA A 247 -11.29 -8.68 5.91
CA ALA A 247 -12.56 -8.67 5.17
C ALA A 247 -13.75 -9.02 6.07
N TYR A 248 -14.88 -8.33 5.95
CA TYR A 248 -16.09 -8.52 6.74
C TYR A 248 -16.71 -9.90 6.53
N ALA A 249 -16.89 -10.31 5.27
CA ALA A 249 -17.27 -11.65 4.86
C ALA A 249 -16.49 -11.97 3.57
N ARG A 250 -15.91 -13.16 3.42
CA ARG A 250 -15.36 -13.63 2.12
C ARG A 250 -16.42 -14.40 1.33
N ARG A 251 -17.42 -14.95 2.02
CA ARG A 251 -18.58 -15.65 1.47
C ARG A 251 -19.85 -15.33 2.28
N PRO A 252 -21.06 -15.41 1.69
CA PRO A 252 -22.32 -15.09 2.36
C PRO A 252 -22.59 -15.86 3.67
N LEU A 253 -21.94 -17.01 3.88
CA LEU A 253 -22.14 -17.90 5.04
C LEU A 253 -20.87 -18.13 5.87
N ASP A 254 -19.93 -17.19 5.84
CA ASP A 254 -18.67 -17.34 6.57
C ASP A 254 -18.88 -17.34 8.10
N PRO A 255 -18.45 -18.41 8.81
CA PRO A 255 -18.56 -18.47 10.26
C PRO A 255 -17.91 -17.27 11.00
N PRO A 256 -16.75 -16.73 10.55
CA PRO A 256 -16.17 -15.51 11.14
C PRO A 256 -17.08 -14.29 11.08
N THR A 257 -17.98 -14.20 10.10
CA THR A 257 -18.93 -13.07 9.97
C THR A 257 -19.87 -13.01 11.17
N HIS A 258 -20.23 -14.16 11.73
CA HIS A 258 -21.06 -14.19 12.95
C HIS A 258 -20.33 -13.58 14.15
N TRP A 259 -19.06 -13.95 14.36
CA TRP A 259 -18.25 -13.36 15.41
C TRP A 259 -18.05 -11.86 15.20
N LYS A 260 -17.72 -11.44 13.96
CA LYS A 260 -17.53 -10.02 13.59
C LYS A 260 -18.76 -9.17 13.90
N ARG A 261 -19.96 -9.65 13.53
CA ARG A 261 -21.23 -8.99 13.87
C ARG A 261 -21.44 -8.86 15.37
N LEU A 262 -21.16 -9.93 16.11
CA LEU A 262 -21.27 -9.92 17.57
C LEU A 262 -20.17 -9.11 18.26
N ALA A 263 -19.08 -8.82 17.57
CA ALA A 263 -18.02 -7.89 17.95
C ALA A 263 -18.24 -6.48 17.35
N LEU A 264 -19.46 -6.17 16.89
CA LEU A 264 -19.88 -4.87 16.38
C LEU A 264 -19.16 -4.35 15.14
N PHE A 265 -18.31 -5.16 14.51
CA PHE A 265 -17.76 -4.81 13.22
C PHE A 265 -18.90 -4.69 12.19
N LYS A 266 -18.79 -3.66 11.34
CA LYS A 266 -19.67 -3.38 10.22
C LYS A 266 -18.85 -3.36 8.93
N PRO A 267 -19.45 -3.70 7.78
CA PRO A 267 -18.77 -3.58 6.50
C PRO A 267 -18.45 -2.10 6.22
N HIS A 268 -17.18 -1.79 5.99
CA HIS A 268 -16.74 -0.50 5.50
C HIS A 268 -15.82 -0.66 4.29
N TYR A 269 -15.92 0.26 3.34
CA TYR A 269 -15.01 0.33 2.20
C TYR A 269 -13.89 1.32 2.48
N LEU A 270 -12.66 0.94 2.18
CA LEU A 270 -11.49 1.76 2.50
C LEU A 270 -11.30 2.88 1.47
N LEU A 271 -11.11 4.11 1.93
CA LEU A 271 -10.62 5.22 1.14
C LEU A 271 -9.22 5.53 1.61
N TYR A 272 -8.23 5.52 0.71
CA TYR A 272 -6.89 5.97 1.03
C TYR A 272 -6.76 7.44 0.62
N ALA A 273 -6.29 8.30 1.54
CA ALA A 273 -6.12 9.72 1.27
C ALA A 273 -5.03 9.99 0.20
N ASP A 274 -4.05 9.09 0.10
CA ASP A 274 -2.90 9.14 -0.80
C ASP A 274 -3.17 8.47 -2.16
N ASP A 275 -4.40 8.04 -2.45
CA ASP A 275 -4.78 7.76 -3.84
C ASP A 275 -4.75 9.08 -4.59
N HIS A 276 -3.61 9.39 -5.20
CA HIS A 276 -3.43 10.51 -6.11
C HIS A 276 -4.64 10.53 -7.02
N SER A 277 -5.53 11.50 -6.83
CA SER A 277 -6.61 11.73 -7.77
C SER A 277 -5.91 11.98 -9.10
N THR A 278 -6.06 11.08 -10.08
CA THR A 278 -5.70 11.39 -11.45
C THR A 278 -6.46 12.67 -11.80
N ARG A 279 -5.74 13.80 -11.81
CA ARG A 279 -6.35 15.10 -12.07
C ARG A 279 -6.62 15.17 -13.56
N ILE A 280 -7.86 14.88 -13.93
CA ILE A 280 -8.33 15.06 -15.29
C ILE A 280 -8.60 16.57 -15.46
N PRO A 281 -7.96 17.24 -16.44
CA PRO A 281 -8.24 18.62 -16.73
C PRO A 281 -9.72 18.74 -17.10
N VAL A 282 -10.45 19.56 -16.35
CA VAL A 282 -11.86 19.87 -16.64
C VAL A 282 -11.94 20.85 -17.80
N THR A 283 -10.89 21.63 -18.02
CA THR A 283 -10.73 22.60 -19.09
C THR A 283 -9.32 22.53 -19.67
N PRO A 284 -9.15 22.41 -21.00
CA PRO A 284 -10.23 22.26 -21.98
C PRO A 284 -10.94 20.89 -21.84
N SER A 285 -12.14 20.80 -22.41
CA SER A 285 -12.93 19.56 -22.39
C SER A 285 -12.17 18.43 -23.06
N MET A 286 -12.45 17.19 -22.65
CA MET A 286 -11.86 16.02 -23.27
C MET A 286 -12.05 16.03 -24.79
N PRO A 287 -11.01 15.65 -25.55
CA PRO A 287 -11.14 15.51 -26.99
C PRO A 287 -12.15 14.42 -27.34
N GLY A 288 -12.79 14.56 -28.50
CA GLY A 288 -13.61 13.49 -29.05
C GLY A 288 -12.79 12.25 -29.37
N LEU A 289 -13.47 11.14 -29.63
CA LEU A 289 -12.81 9.86 -29.91
C LEU A 289 -11.84 9.94 -31.09
N ALA A 290 -12.23 10.63 -32.17
CA ALA A 290 -11.40 10.73 -33.36
C ALA A 290 -10.17 11.60 -33.11
N GLU A 291 -10.35 12.76 -32.47
CA GLU A 291 -9.28 13.69 -32.12
C GLU A 291 -8.31 13.05 -31.11
N GLY A 292 -8.82 12.35 -30.10
CA GLY A 292 -8.01 11.68 -29.10
C GLY A 292 -7.16 10.55 -29.68
N LEU A 293 -7.73 9.70 -30.54
CA LEU A 293 -6.98 8.64 -31.21
C LEU A 293 -5.93 9.19 -32.17
N LEU A 294 -6.29 10.23 -32.94
CA LEU A 294 -5.36 10.89 -33.84
C LEU A 294 -4.21 11.55 -33.06
N ALA A 295 -4.52 12.25 -31.97
CA ALA A 295 -3.53 12.89 -31.11
C ALA A 295 -2.54 11.87 -30.54
N VAL A 296 -3.01 10.73 -30.03
CA VAL A 296 -2.12 9.66 -29.55
C VAL A 296 -1.25 9.12 -30.68
N LYS A 297 -1.81 8.90 -31.87
CA LYS A 297 -1.01 8.48 -33.02
C LYS A 297 0.13 9.48 -33.30
N GLN A 298 -0.12 10.79 -33.23
CA GLN A 298 0.94 11.79 -33.40
C GLN A 298 2.04 11.66 -32.34
N THR A 299 1.71 11.32 -31.09
CA THR A 299 2.74 11.08 -30.05
C THR A 299 3.62 9.86 -30.32
N LEU A 300 3.19 8.95 -31.19
CA LEU A 300 3.95 7.77 -31.58
C LEU A 300 4.78 8.01 -32.85
N ASP A 301 4.26 8.82 -33.77
CA ASP A 301 4.86 9.06 -35.08
C ASP A 301 5.80 10.29 -35.10
N GLU A 302 5.60 11.26 -34.20
CA GLU A 302 6.29 12.55 -34.20
C GLU A 302 7.02 12.84 -32.87
N PRO A 303 8.10 13.64 -32.88
CA PRO A 303 8.65 14.24 -31.67
C PRO A 303 7.60 15.06 -30.94
N TRP A 304 7.59 15.06 -29.61
CA TRP A 304 6.46 15.63 -28.87
C TRP A 304 6.22 17.14 -29.06
N PRO A 305 7.19 18.04 -29.30
CA PRO A 305 6.86 19.44 -29.60
C PRO A 305 6.02 19.55 -30.88
N GLN A 306 6.31 18.70 -31.86
CA GLN A 306 5.53 18.58 -33.08
C GLN A 306 4.18 17.92 -32.79
N ALA A 307 4.14 16.82 -32.03
CA ALA A 307 2.89 16.18 -31.64
C ALA A 307 1.95 17.11 -30.85
N VAL A 308 2.47 17.98 -29.97
CA VAL A 308 1.69 19.03 -29.27
C VAL A 308 1.15 20.05 -30.25
N THR A 309 1.98 20.50 -31.18
CA THR A 309 1.57 21.45 -32.21
C THR A 309 0.46 20.85 -33.08
N THR A 310 0.63 19.62 -33.54
CA THR A 310 -0.35 18.86 -34.33
C THR A 310 -1.62 18.57 -33.52
N ALA A 311 -1.49 18.17 -32.26
CA ALA A 311 -2.61 17.94 -31.35
C ALA A 311 -3.42 19.22 -31.10
N ALA A 312 -2.75 20.36 -30.90
CA ALA A 312 -3.40 21.65 -30.71
C ALA A 312 -4.20 22.07 -31.96
N GLN A 313 -3.69 21.79 -33.16
CA GLN A 313 -4.41 22.04 -34.43
C GLN A 313 -5.71 21.24 -34.56
N ILE A 314 -5.79 20.06 -33.93
CA ILE A 314 -7.01 19.23 -33.89
C ILE A 314 -7.80 19.39 -32.59
N GLY A 315 -7.52 20.44 -31.81
CA GLY A 315 -8.28 20.79 -30.61
C GLY A 315 -7.97 19.96 -29.37
N VAL A 316 -6.84 19.24 -29.34
CA VAL A 316 -6.37 18.48 -28.17
C VAL A 316 -5.28 19.29 -27.45
N SER A 317 -5.54 19.69 -26.21
CA SER A 317 -4.54 20.38 -25.36
C SER A 317 -3.38 19.48 -24.97
N GLN A 318 -2.24 20.08 -24.61
CA GLN A 318 -1.06 19.36 -24.11
C GLN A 318 -1.37 18.49 -22.88
N GLU A 319 -2.21 18.93 -21.97
CA GLU A 319 -2.60 18.18 -20.77
C GLU A 319 -3.35 16.90 -21.14
N TRP A 320 -4.34 17.01 -22.03
CA TRP A 320 -5.05 15.86 -22.58
C TRP A 320 -4.15 14.96 -23.41
N LEU A 321 -3.22 15.51 -24.19
CA LEU A 321 -2.24 14.70 -24.92
C LEU A 321 -1.41 13.83 -23.98
N GLY A 322 -0.94 14.40 -22.87
CA GLY A 322 -0.22 13.68 -21.81
C GLY A 322 -1.05 12.54 -21.19
N ILE A 323 -2.32 12.81 -20.90
CA ILE A 323 -3.23 11.82 -20.33
C ILE A 323 -3.54 10.70 -21.32
N LEU A 324 -3.80 11.03 -22.58
CA LEU A 324 -4.08 10.05 -23.62
C LEU A 324 -2.86 9.19 -23.93
N HIS A 325 -1.66 9.77 -23.96
CA HIS A 325 -0.42 9.01 -24.10
C HIS A 325 -0.22 8.06 -22.92
N ARG A 326 -0.49 8.51 -21.68
CA ARG A 326 -0.49 7.64 -20.50
C ARG A 326 -1.55 6.53 -20.59
N MET A 327 -2.76 6.82 -21.08
CA MET A 327 -3.79 5.82 -21.33
C MET A 327 -3.32 4.77 -22.34
N TRP A 328 -2.65 5.20 -23.41
CA TRP A 328 -2.07 4.31 -24.39
C TRP A 328 -1.01 3.39 -23.77
N ILE A 329 -0.11 3.93 -22.93
CA ILE A 329 0.87 3.12 -22.19
C ILE A 329 0.15 2.06 -21.34
N VAL A 330 -0.83 2.47 -20.52
CA VAL A 330 -1.55 1.54 -19.64
C VAL A 330 -2.37 0.51 -20.42
N GLU A 331 -2.95 0.91 -21.55
CA GLU A 331 -3.73 0.04 -22.42
C GLU A 331 -2.88 -1.11 -22.98
N ASN A 332 -1.69 -0.80 -23.50
CA ASN A 332 -0.77 -1.78 -24.07
C ASN A 332 -0.06 -2.64 -23.01
N VAL A 333 -0.32 -2.36 -21.73
CA VAL A 333 0.35 -3.00 -20.60
C VAL A 333 -0.57 -3.96 -19.87
N ARG A 334 -1.75 -3.50 -19.48
CA ARG A 334 -2.60 -4.25 -18.55
C ARG A 334 -4.09 -3.96 -18.63
N ALA A 335 -4.50 -2.98 -19.43
CA ALA A 335 -5.92 -2.65 -19.57
C ALA A 335 -6.31 -2.42 -21.03
N PRO A 336 -6.33 -3.48 -21.86
CA PRO A 336 -6.77 -3.39 -23.25
C PRO A 336 -8.12 -2.67 -23.37
N GLY A 337 -8.21 -1.72 -24.30
CA GLY A 337 -9.41 -0.91 -24.52
C GLY A 337 -9.63 0.23 -23.52
N LEU A 338 -8.69 0.50 -22.59
CA LEU A 338 -8.79 1.63 -21.67
C LEU A 338 -9.05 2.95 -22.39
N MET A 339 -8.20 3.31 -23.36
CA MET A 339 -8.29 4.57 -24.09
C MET A 339 -9.62 4.66 -24.84
N MET A 340 -10.04 3.58 -25.49
CA MET A 340 -11.33 3.50 -26.17
C MET A 340 -12.50 3.70 -25.21
N ASN A 341 -12.45 3.08 -24.03
CA ASN A 341 -13.48 3.22 -23.02
C ASN A 341 -13.53 4.65 -22.46
N VAL A 342 -12.38 5.27 -22.19
CA VAL A 342 -12.30 6.66 -21.71
C VAL A 342 -12.88 7.61 -22.76
N LEU A 343 -12.36 7.56 -23.98
CA LEU A 343 -12.76 8.48 -25.05
C LEU A 343 -14.24 8.33 -25.44
N ARG A 344 -14.81 7.12 -25.32
CA ARG A 344 -16.25 6.88 -25.55
C ARG A 344 -17.15 7.35 -24.41
N SER A 345 -16.61 7.55 -23.22
CA SER A 345 -17.40 7.93 -22.06
C SER A 345 -17.80 9.41 -22.05
N GLY A 346 -17.37 10.20 -23.05
CA GLY A 346 -17.64 11.63 -23.14
C GLY A 346 -16.84 12.42 -22.10
N PRO A 347 -17.13 13.72 -21.86
CA PRO A 347 -16.25 14.64 -21.10
C PRO A 347 -15.94 14.24 -19.66
N TYR A 348 -16.67 13.28 -19.09
CA TYR A 348 -16.52 12.81 -17.71
C TYR A 348 -16.52 11.27 -17.69
N PRO A 349 -15.38 10.60 -17.93
CA PRO A 349 -15.33 9.16 -17.90
C PRO A 349 -15.68 8.67 -16.50
N PRO A 350 -16.48 7.61 -16.39
CA PRO A 350 -16.74 7.02 -15.10
C PRO A 350 -15.43 6.44 -14.54
N LEU A 351 -15.29 6.47 -13.22
CA LEU A 351 -14.01 6.16 -12.57
C LEU A 351 -13.59 4.70 -12.69
N ASP A 352 -14.51 3.79 -12.98
CA ASP A 352 -14.22 2.40 -13.34
C ASP A 352 -13.44 2.30 -14.66
N VAL A 353 -13.77 3.15 -15.63
CA VAL A 353 -13.06 3.30 -16.89
C VAL A 353 -11.66 3.92 -16.66
N LEU A 354 -11.53 4.83 -15.69
CA LEU A 354 -10.24 5.47 -15.37
C LEU A 354 -9.38 4.65 -14.39
N ARG A 355 -9.95 3.67 -13.69
CA ARG A 355 -9.27 2.87 -12.66
C ARG A 355 -7.92 2.33 -13.12
N PRO A 356 -7.75 1.83 -14.35
CA PRO A 356 -6.46 1.34 -14.80
C PRO A 356 -5.34 2.38 -14.79
N LEU A 357 -5.66 3.68 -14.89
CA LEU A 357 -4.70 4.79 -14.84
C LEU A 357 -4.10 5.02 -13.46
N GLY A 358 -4.78 4.57 -12.40
CA GLY A 358 -4.30 4.67 -11.01
C GLY A 358 -3.11 3.75 -10.70
N SER A 359 -2.32 3.34 -11.69
CA SER A 359 -1.20 2.41 -11.52
C SER A 359 -0.06 2.97 -10.68
N ASN A 360 0.48 2.08 -9.83
CA ASN A 360 1.87 2.04 -9.41
C ASN A 360 2.80 1.64 -10.58
N LEU A 361 2.74 2.33 -11.73
CA LEU A 361 3.76 2.13 -12.79
C LEU A 361 5.13 2.57 -12.30
N PHE A 362 5.17 3.46 -11.32
CA PHE A 362 6.36 3.90 -10.62
C PHE A 362 6.32 3.37 -9.18
N PRO A 363 7.40 2.79 -8.65
CA PRO A 363 7.47 2.36 -7.25
C PRO A 363 7.65 3.57 -6.34
N ALA A 364 6.54 4.19 -5.95
CA ALA A 364 6.52 5.39 -5.12
C ALA A 364 7.30 5.21 -3.80
N GLU A 365 7.37 3.99 -3.26
CA GLU A 365 8.17 3.65 -2.09
C GLU A 365 9.67 3.94 -2.25
N ALA A 366 10.18 4.02 -3.50
CA ALA A 366 11.57 4.43 -3.75
C ALA A 366 11.82 5.90 -3.37
N LEU A 367 10.77 6.73 -3.32
CA LEU A 367 10.82 8.16 -2.94
C LEU A 367 10.75 8.37 -1.43
N ASP A 368 10.49 7.32 -0.63
CA ASP A 368 10.30 7.47 0.82
C ASP A 368 11.58 7.98 1.50
N GLY A 369 11.52 9.19 2.04
CA GLY A 369 12.64 9.85 2.72
C GLY A 369 13.74 10.36 1.79
N ILE A 370 13.45 10.51 0.50
CA ILE A 370 14.33 11.11 -0.50
C ILE A 370 14.09 12.62 -0.51
N GLU A 371 15.15 13.42 -0.39
CA GLU A 371 15.07 14.88 -0.44
C GLU A 371 15.54 15.43 -1.78
N SER A 372 16.31 14.63 -2.52
CA SER A 372 16.87 14.99 -3.81
C SER A 372 16.89 13.84 -4.82
N THR A 373 16.61 14.11 -6.09
CA THR A 373 16.61 13.12 -7.17
C THR A 373 17.39 13.61 -8.39
N LEU A 374 18.17 12.72 -8.98
CA LEU A 374 18.73 12.86 -10.32
C LEU A 374 18.00 11.91 -11.28
N ALA A 375 17.35 12.45 -12.30
CA ALA A 375 16.69 11.67 -13.34
C ALA A 375 17.49 11.73 -14.66
N LEU A 376 18.06 10.61 -15.07
CA LEU A 376 18.73 10.41 -16.34
C LEU A 376 17.73 9.81 -17.35
N LEU A 377 17.12 10.68 -18.14
CA LEU A 377 16.09 10.32 -19.10
C LEU A 377 16.68 10.16 -20.50
N ARG A 378 16.15 9.22 -21.27
CA ARG A 378 16.59 8.96 -22.64
C ARG A 378 15.45 8.81 -23.63
N ASN A 379 14.29 8.40 -23.15
CA ASN A 379 13.13 8.13 -23.99
C ASN A 379 12.36 9.42 -24.26
N ASN A 380 11.68 9.47 -25.41
CA ASN A 380 10.78 10.58 -25.77
C ASN A 380 9.48 10.62 -24.95
N GLY A 381 9.37 9.81 -23.89
CA GLY A 381 8.22 9.76 -22.99
C GLY A 381 8.13 10.93 -22.01
N ARG A 382 9.09 11.87 -22.06
CA ARG A 382 9.14 13.10 -21.23
C ARG A 382 9.03 12.84 -19.73
N GLY A 383 9.50 11.66 -19.31
CA GLY A 383 9.37 11.17 -17.96
C GLY A 383 7.93 11.21 -17.43
N LEU A 384 6.88 11.09 -18.25
CA LEU A 384 5.51 11.14 -17.73
C LEU A 384 5.24 10.03 -16.69
N ASP A 385 5.86 8.88 -16.86
CA ASP A 385 5.80 7.76 -15.91
C ASP A 385 6.92 7.79 -14.85
N THR A 386 7.87 8.73 -14.96
CA THR A 386 9.04 8.86 -14.10
C THR A 386 8.99 10.11 -13.21
N LEU A 387 8.86 11.29 -13.83
CA LEU A 387 8.88 12.61 -13.23
C LEU A 387 7.53 13.06 -12.68
N LEU A 388 6.40 12.60 -13.20
CA LEU A 388 5.10 12.94 -12.58
C LEU A 388 5.02 12.46 -11.11
N PRO A 389 5.39 11.21 -10.77
CA PRO A 389 5.49 10.77 -9.37
C PRO A 389 6.44 11.62 -8.52
N VAL A 390 7.60 12.01 -9.08
CA VAL A 390 8.61 12.85 -8.40
C VAL A 390 8.08 14.27 -8.15
N ARG A 391 7.34 14.85 -9.11
CA ARG A 391 6.67 16.13 -8.94
C ARG A 391 5.56 16.05 -7.89
N ASP A 392 4.76 15.01 -7.96
CA ASP A 392 3.58 14.85 -7.10
C ASP A 392 3.96 14.57 -5.64
N SER A 393 5.14 14.01 -5.38
CA SER A 393 5.73 13.90 -4.04
C SER A 393 6.13 15.26 -3.43
N GLY A 394 6.16 16.33 -4.24
CA GLY A 394 6.53 17.68 -3.80
C GLY A 394 8.03 17.88 -3.65
N MET A 395 8.85 17.09 -4.37
CA MET A 395 10.29 17.20 -4.30
C MET A 395 10.80 18.49 -4.97
N GLU A 396 11.60 19.27 -4.23
CA GLU A 396 12.11 20.56 -4.72
C GLU A 396 13.49 20.41 -5.39
N ARG A 397 14.36 19.53 -4.88
CA ARG A 397 15.71 19.31 -5.41
C ARG A 397 15.72 18.20 -6.45
N VAL A 398 15.33 18.54 -7.67
CA VAL A 398 15.32 17.60 -8.79
C VAL A 398 16.24 18.10 -9.89
N HIS A 399 17.10 17.20 -10.34
CA HIS A 399 18.01 17.41 -11.45
C HIS A 399 17.60 16.48 -12.58
N ILE A 400 17.29 17.04 -13.75
CA ILE A 400 16.88 16.29 -14.93
C ILE A 400 18.00 16.38 -15.97
N ILE A 401 18.44 15.22 -16.43
CA ILE A 401 19.38 15.11 -17.53
C ILE A 401 18.72 14.38 -18.67
N HIS A 402 18.79 14.97 -19.86
CA HIS A 402 18.30 14.36 -21.09
C HIS A 402 19.40 14.37 -22.15
N THR A 403 19.45 13.34 -23.00
CA THR A 403 20.43 13.24 -24.09
C THR A 403 20.09 14.14 -25.28
N HIS A 404 18.80 14.41 -25.49
CA HIS A 404 18.28 15.27 -26.56
C HIS A 404 17.88 16.64 -26.03
N THR A 405 18.50 17.72 -26.53
CA THR A 405 18.22 19.11 -26.13
C THR A 405 16.77 19.52 -26.39
N ALA A 406 16.18 19.08 -27.50
CA ALA A 406 14.79 19.41 -27.82
C ALA A 406 13.80 18.88 -26.78
N GLU A 407 14.01 17.66 -26.29
CA GLU A 407 13.20 17.09 -25.21
C GLU A 407 13.51 17.74 -23.86
N LEU A 408 14.77 18.15 -23.61
CA LEU A 408 15.14 18.88 -22.40
C LEU A 408 14.38 20.21 -22.27
N ASN A 409 14.34 21.02 -23.34
CA ASN A 409 13.57 22.27 -23.36
C ASN A 409 12.08 22.00 -23.09
N ALA A 410 11.57 20.90 -23.64
CA ALA A 410 10.19 20.52 -23.45
C ALA A 410 9.88 20.04 -22.01
N LEU A 411 10.86 19.43 -21.34
CA LEU A 411 10.80 19.07 -19.92
C LEU A 411 10.83 20.33 -19.05
N GLU A 412 11.65 21.33 -19.40
CA GLU A 412 11.67 22.66 -18.75
C GLU A 412 10.30 23.34 -18.83
N ASP A 413 9.65 23.31 -20.00
CA ASP A 413 8.32 23.88 -20.19
C ASP A 413 7.21 23.13 -19.42
N THR A 414 7.40 21.83 -19.16
CA THR A 414 6.35 20.94 -18.61
C THR A 414 6.41 20.81 -17.07
N TYR A 415 7.60 20.87 -16.48
CA TYR A 415 7.84 20.57 -15.08
C TYR A 415 8.25 21.84 -14.28
N PRO A 416 8.27 21.80 -12.93
CA PRO A 416 8.54 23.00 -12.14
C PRO A 416 9.86 23.70 -12.51
N ALA A 417 9.79 25.00 -12.77
CA ALA A 417 10.96 25.83 -13.07
C ALA A 417 11.99 25.90 -11.92
N THR A 418 11.64 25.42 -10.72
CA THR A 418 12.56 25.27 -9.58
C THR A 418 13.47 24.06 -9.71
N TRP A 419 13.16 23.12 -10.61
CA TRP A 419 14.04 22.01 -10.95
C TRP A 419 15.17 22.51 -11.85
N THR A 420 16.23 21.72 -11.94
CA THR A 420 17.34 22.02 -12.84
C THR A 420 17.39 21.02 -13.97
N TYR A 421 17.79 21.49 -15.14
CA TYR A 421 17.72 20.78 -16.39
C TYR A 421 19.08 20.92 -17.06
N GLY A 422 19.61 19.82 -17.57
CA GLY A 422 20.92 19.80 -18.19
C GLY A 422 21.07 18.69 -19.20
N THR A 423 22.11 18.79 -20.01
CA THR A 423 22.57 17.72 -20.87
C THR A 423 23.62 16.86 -20.16
N ARG A 424 23.99 15.73 -20.76
CA ARG A 424 25.07 14.88 -20.24
C ARG A 424 26.43 15.59 -20.20
N ALA A 425 26.62 16.71 -20.90
CA ALA A 425 27.84 17.50 -20.79
C ALA A 425 27.89 18.31 -19.49
N ASP A 426 26.73 18.62 -18.91
CA ASP A 426 26.58 19.52 -17.74
C ASP A 426 26.72 18.80 -16.40
N THR A 427 27.11 17.52 -16.44
CA THR A 427 27.06 16.59 -15.31
C THR A 427 28.10 16.72 -14.17
N PRO A 428 29.26 17.42 -14.25
CA PRO A 428 30.36 17.22 -13.28
C PRO A 428 30.03 17.41 -11.79
N ASP A 429 29.09 18.29 -11.44
CA ASP A 429 28.80 18.67 -10.04
C ASP A 429 27.41 18.22 -9.53
N ILE A 430 26.60 17.57 -10.38
CA ILE A 430 25.17 17.27 -10.12
C ILE A 430 24.97 15.90 -9.41
N TYR A 431 26.02 15.35 -8.81
CA TYR A 431 26.07 13.92 -8.45
C TYR A 431 25.62 13.53 -7.04
N ASP A 432 25.26 14.49 -6.18
CA ASP A 432 24.84 14.21 -4.80
C ASP A 432 23.30 14.26 -4.66
N ALA A 433 22.65 13.28 -5.28
CA ALA A 433 21.22 13.04 -5.13
C ALA A 433 20.97 11.79 -4.27
N ASP A 434 19.94 11.80 -3.43
CA ASP A 434 19.58 10.64 -2.60
C ASP A 434 19.10 9.45 -3.45
N LEU A 435 18.39 9.76 -4.55
CA LEU A 435 17.86 8.81 -5.53
C LEU A 435 18.35 9.14 -6.94
N TRP A 436 18.83 8.10 -7.63
CA TRP A 436 19.04 8.15 -9.08
C TRP A 436 17.92 7.43 -9.79
N ILE A 437 17.33 8.05 -10.81
CA ILE A 437 16.40 7.39 -11.71
C ILE A 437 17.07 7.31 -13.09
N GLY A 438 17.35 6.10 -13.56
CA GLY A 438 18.06 5.89 -14.82
C GLY A 438 17.20 5.17 -15.85
N GLU A 439 17.10 5.72 -17.05
CA GLU A 439 16.50 5.03 -18.20
C GLU A 439 17.59 4.46 -19.10
N SER A 440 17.53 3.14 -19.33
CA SER A 440 18.33 2.46 -20.34
C SER A 440 17.54 2.33 -21.64
N ASP A 441 18.20 2.64 -22.75
CA ASP A 441 17.76 2.38 -24.12
C ASP A 441 18.63 1.30 -24.80
N GLN A 442 19.76 0.91 -24.18
CA GLN A 442 20.71 -0.08 -24.70
C GLN A 442 21.50 -0.75 -23.56
N PRO A 443 21.92 -2.02 -23.69
CA PRO A 443 22.65 -2.74 -22.64
C PRO A 443 23.96 -2.07 -22.20
N GLU A 444 24.69 -1.46 -23.15
CA GLU A 444 25.93 -0.73 -22.87
C GLU A 444 25.68 0.52 -22.01
N SER A 445 24.55 1.20 -22.24
CA SER A 445 24.10 2.34 -21.45
C SER A 445 23.82 1.92 -20.02
N LEU A 446 23.12 0.81 -19.82
CA LEU A 446 22.79 0.28 -18.50
C LEU A 446 24.04 0.06 -17.65
N THR A 447 25.04 -0.64 -18.19
CA THR A 447 26.30 -0.90 -17.48
C THR A 447 27.01 0.40 -17.11
N HIS A 448 27.04 1.38 -18.02
CA HIS A 448 27.63 2.68 -17.75
C HIS A 448 26.88 3.44 -16.64
N ILE A 449 25.55 3.48 -16.69
CA ILE A 449 24.73 4.14 -15.67
C ILE A 449 24.96 3.49 -14.31
N LEU A 450 24.93 2.15 -14.24
CA LEU A 450 25.19 1.40 -13.01
C LEU A 450 26.56 1.71 -12.42
N LYS A 451 27.63 1.67 -13.23
CA LYS A 451 28.99 1.97 -12.76
C LYS A 451 29.14 3.43 -12.33
N SER A 452 28.52 4.36 -13.06
CA SER A 452 28.50 5.77 -12.70
C SER A 452 27.83 5.95 -11.34
N TRP A 453 26.61 5.45 -11.15
CA TRP A 453 25.90 5.49 -9.88
C TRP A 453 26.67 4.81 -8.75
N ALA A 454 27.27 3.64 -9.00
CA ALA A 454 28.06 2.89 -8.03
C ALA A 454 29.22 3.70 -7.44
N SER A 455 29.85 4.56 -8.25
CA SER A 455 30.94 5.44 -7.81
C SER A 455 30.51 6.62 -6.93
N LYS A 456 29.21 6.91 -6.81
CA LYS A 456 28.68 8.11 -6.13
C LYS A 456 28.18 7.83 -4.70
N PRO A 457 28.03 8.85 -3.84
CA PRO A 457 27.52 8.65 -2.48
C PRO A 457 26.05 8.19 -2.42
N SER A 458 25.28 8.40 -3.50
CA SER A 458 23.87 8.03 -3.62
C SER A 458 23.62 6.58 -3.22
N ARG A 459 22.64 6.37 -2.34
CA ARG A 459 22.35 5.05 -1.77
C ARG A 459 21.34 4.26 -2.57
N ARG A 460 20.47 4.94 -3.32
CA ARG A 460 19.35 4.31 -4.05
C ARG A 460 19.43 4.60 -5.54
N MET A 461 19.00 3.62 -6.32
CA MET A 461 18.76 3.77 -7.74
C MET A 461 17.47 3.07 -8.13
N LEU A 462 16.70 3.74 -8.97
CA LEU A 462 15.59 3.15 -9.70
C LEU A 462 15.97 3.12 -11.18
N MET A 463 16.09 1.92 -11.74
CA MET A 463 16.55 1.75 -13.12
C MET A 463 15.48 1.15 -13.99
N SER A 464 15.25 1.73 -15.17
CA SER A 464 14.44 1.10 -16.21
C SER A 464 15.29 0.11 -16.98
N VAL A 465 14.84 -1.14 -17.06
CA VAL A 465 15.54 -2.26 -17.70
C VAL A 465 14.58 -2.97 -18.64
N SER A 466 14.98 -3.16 -19.89
CA SER A 466 14.20 -3.91 -20.87
C SER A 466 14.39 -5.42 -20.71
N GLU A 467 13.54 -6.23 -21.34
CA GLU A 467 13.71 -7.69 -21.38
C GLU A 467 15.02 -8.10 -22.08
N THR A 468 15.34 -7.46 -23.20
CA THR A 468 16.58 -7.60 -23.96
C THR A 468 17.77 -7.21 -23.10
N ASP A 469 17.68 -6.13 -22.31
CA ASP A 469 18.72 -5.75 -21.36
C ASP A 469 18.91 -6.86 -20.30
N PHE A 470 17.82 -7.43 -19.74
CA PHE A 470 17.95 -8.55 -18.81
C PHE A 470 18.63 -9.78 -19.43
N LEU A 471 18.28 -10.11 -20.68
CA LEU A 471 18.87 -11.24 -21.40
C LEU A 471 20.36 -10.98 -21.73
N ALA A 472 20.69 -9.75 -22.15
CA ALA A 472 22.07 -9.36 -22.45
C ALA A 472 22.98 -9.39 -21.21
N LEU A 473 22.40 -9.22 -20.01
CA LEU A 473 23.09 -9.28 -18.72
C LEU A 473 23.04 -10.67 -18.06
N ASP A 474 22.57 -11.69 -18.78
CA ASP A 474 22.44 -13.06 -18.28
C ASP A 474 21.60 -13.15 -16.99
N CYS A 475 20.43 -12.49 -17.00
CA CYS A 475 19.51 -12.39 -15.87
C CYS A 475 18.05 -12.77 -16.26
N PRO A 476 17.78 -14.04 -16.64
CA PRO A 476 16.53 -14.43 -17.30
C PRO A 476 15.29 -14.50 -16.39
N THR A 477 15.42 -14.78 -15.08
CA THR A 477 14.24 -14.98 -14.22
C THR A 477 13.70 -13.69 -13.58
N ARG A 478 14.44 -12.57 -13.73
CA ARG A 478 14.11 -11.25 -13.17
C ARG A 478 13.86 -11.27 -11.65
N THR A 479 14.36 -12.28 -10.94
CA THR A 479 14.23 -12.36 -9.49
C THR A 479 15.17 -11.35 -8.83
N THR A 480 14.76 -10.85 -7.66
CA THR A 480 15.58 -9.89 -6.90
C THR A 480 16.96 -10.47 -6.54
N GLU A 481 17.06 -11.77 -6.28
CA GLU A 481 18.30 -12.45 -5.92
C GLU A 481 19.28 -12.54 -7.11
N GLU A 482 18.78 -12.93 -8.28
CA GLU A 482 19.60 -12.97 -9.51
C GLU A 482 20.06 -11.57 -9.91
N ILE A 483 19.15 -10.59 -9.92
CA ILE A 483 19.49 -9.19 -10.24
C ILE A 483 20.52 -8.66 -9.25
N THR A 484 20.35 -8.95 -7.95
CA THR A 484 21.32 -8.56 -6.92
C THR A 484 22.70 -9.12 -7.23
N THR A 485 22.79 -10.41 -7.54
CA THR A 485 24.05 -11.09 -7.83
C THR A 485 24.70 -10.52 -9.09
N ARG A 486 23.98 -10.51 -10.21
CA ARG A 486 24.50 -10.05 -11.51
C ARG A 486 24.89 -8.60 -11.50
N PHE A 487 24.05 -7.71 -10.95
CA PHE A 487 24.37 -6.29 -10.97
C PHE A 487 25.54 -5.99 -10.03
N SER A 488 25.67 -6.70 -8.90
CA SER A 488 26.83 -6.59 -8.02
C SER A 488 28.13 -7.00 -8.73
N GLU A 489 28.11 -8.09 -9.50
CA GLU A 489 29.24 -8.54 -10.32
C GLU A 489 29.65 -7.48 -11.36
N ILE A 490 28.66 -6.90 -12.06
CA ILE A 490 28.90 -5.89 -13.11
C ILE A 490 29.59 -4.63 -12.55
N ILE A 491 29.19 -4.19 -11.35
CA ILE A 491 29.73 -2.96 -10.76
C ILE A 491 30.93 -3.20 -9.83
N GLY A 492 31.22 -4.44 -9.43
CA GLY A 492 32.29 -4.77 -8.50
C GLY A 492 32.01 -4.37 -7.04
N HIS A 493 30.74 -4.16 -6.67
CA HIS A 493 30.31 -3.81 -5.31
C HIS A 493 29.01 -4.53 -4.96
N THR A 494 28.80 -4.82 -3.68
CA THR A 494 27.56 -5.45 -3.21
C THR A 494 26.39 -4.49 -3.29
N LEU A 495 25.39 -4.88 -4.08
CA LEU A 495 24.09 -4.23 -4.16
C LEU A 495 23.01 -5.08 -3.48
N THR A 496 21.81 -4.52 -3.36
CA THR A 496 20.60 -5.26 -3.03
C THR A 496 19.47 -4.76 -3.94
N CYS A 497 18.90 -5.66 -4.73
CA CYS A 497 17.66 -5.39 -5.45
C CYS A 497 16.48 -5.55 -4.48
N ARG A 498 15.84 -4.44 -4.13
CA ARG A 498 14.69 -4.42 -3.21
C ARG A 498 13.43 -4.96 -3.86
N SER A 499 13.21 -4.63 -5.13
CA SER A 499 12.02 -5.03 -5.87
C SER A 499 12.17 -4.80 -7.36
N VAL A 500 11.35 -5.51 -8.12
CA VAL A 500 11.19 -5.35 -9.57
C VAL A 500 9.72 -5.06 -9.85
N HIS A 501 9.44 -4.02 -10.63
CA HIS A 501 8.10 -3.61 -10.99
C HIS A 501 7.98 -3.54 -12.50
N PHE A 502 6.93 -4.11 -13.06
CA PHE A 502 6.64 -3.95 -14.48
C PHE A 502 6.35 -2.46 -14.80
N ARG A 503 6.97 -1.92 -15.85
CA ARG A 503 6.83 -0.53 -16.30
C ARG A 503 5.90 -0.42 -17.52
N HIS A 504 6.31 -0.94 -18.68
CA HIS A 504 5.46 -1.02 -19.88
C HIS A 504 5.84 -2.18 -20.82
N GLY A 505 5.03 -2.47 -21.86
CA GLY A 505 5.15 -3.72 -22.66
C GLY A 505 5.35 -3.56 -24.17
N ALA A 506 5.31 -2.34 -24.71
CA ALA A 506 5.46 -2.09 -26.14
C ALA A 506 6.48 -0.97 -26.40
N PRO A 507 7.40 -1.12 -27.38
CA PRO A 507 7.61 -2.29 -28.24
C PRO A 507 8.25 -3.49 -27.52
N GLU A 508 8.65 -3.32 -26.25
CA GLU A 508 9.34 -4.31 -25.43
C GLU A 508 8.89 -4.22 -23.97
N GLU A 509 9.00 -5.32 -23.20
CA GLU A 509 8.75 -5.34 -21.76
C GLU A 509 9.83 -4.59 -20.98
N MET A 510 9.49 -3.42 -20.44
CA MET A 510 10.30 -2.62 -19.54
C MET A 510 9.91 -2.85 -18.08
N HIS A 511 10.90 -2.81 -17.20
CA HIS A 511 10.75 -2.99 -15.76
C HIS A 511 11.52 -1.91 -15.01
N TRP A 512 10.97 -1.45 -13.89
CA TRP A 512 11.72 -0.75 -12.87
C TRP A 512 12.43 -1.73 -11.94
N VAL A 513 13.73 -1.56 -11.77
CA VAL A 513 14.58 -2.30 -10.84
C VAL A 513 15.03 -1.33 -9.75
N TRP A 514 14.61 -1.57 -8.51
CA TRP A 514 15.01 -0.75 -7.37
C TRP A 514 16.24 -1.37 -6.69
N LEU A 515 17.37 -0.69 -6.77
CA LEU A 515 18.66 -1.06 -6.21
C LEU A 515 19.02 -0.17 -5.02
N GLU A 516 19.67 -0.77 -4.03
CA GLU A 516 20.34 -0.07 -2.94
C GLU A 516 21.77 -0.57 -2.77
N LYS A 517 22.68 0.31 -2.34
CA LYS A 517 24.03 -0.09 -1.93
C LYS A 517 23.99 -0.75 -0.56
N ALA A 518 24.77 -1.80 -0.35
CA ALA A 518 25.00 -2.32 0.99
C ALA A 518 25.68 -1.22 1.84
N GLY A 519 25.07 -0.90 2.97
CA GLY A 519 25.52 0.16 3.88
C GLY A 519 26.65 -0.28 4.81
#